data_AF-A0A8T3VQN0-F1
#
_entry.id   AF-A0A8T3VQN0-F1
#
_cell.length_a   1.000
_cell.length_b   1.000
_cell.length_c   1.000
_cell.angle_alpha   90.00
_cell.angle_beta   90.00
_cell.angle_gamma   90.00
#
_symmetry.space_group_name_H-M   'P 1'
#
loop_
_entity.id
_entity.type
_entity.pdbx_description
1 polymer ?
#
loop_
_entity_poly.entity_id
_entity_poly.type
_entity_poly.pdbx_seq_one_letter_code
_entity_poly.pdbx_strand_id
1 'polypeptide(L)'
;MVNREECVIFKQEYGNELLVNQAHVGIRTKEDGMMSFNLRVPKDQISDIESYFKGFKIPEPILIDIACTGNIHCYFKGISPIIEKPDYSFISVTVQELKQEIVDEEQEIGIPAHECVGCGLH
;
A
#
# COMPACT_ATOMS: atom_id res chain seq x y z
N MET A 1 -18.44 -17.19 3.71
CA MET A 1 -17.70 -16.27 2.82
C MET A 1 -17.05 -15.22 3.70
N VAL A 2 -15.81 -14.83 3.43
CA VAL A 2 -15.12 -13.74 4.15
C VAL A 2 -15.62 -12.40 3.60
N ASN A 3 -16.03 -11.48 4.48
CA ASN A 3 -16.43 -10.13 4.07
C ASN A 3 -15.18 -9.29 3.75
N ARG A 4 -14.98 -8.98 2.46
CA ARG A 4 -13.79 -8.23 2.00
C ARG A 4 -13.78 -6.78 2.49
N GLU A 5 -14.96 -6.19 2.69
CA GLU A 5 -15.12 -4.81 3.19
C GLU A 5 -14.67 -4.65 4.65
N GLU A 6 -14.47 -5.76 5.37
CA GLU A 6 -13.96 -5.77 6.74
C GLU A 6 -12.48 -6.21 6.80
N CYS A 7 -11.79 -6.26 5.66
CA CYS A 7 -10.42 -6.78 5.57
C CYS A 7 -9.41 -5.73 5.13
N VAL A 8 -8.18 -5.90 5.61
CA VAL A 8 -6.98 -5.42 4.94
C VAL A 8 -6.52 -6.54 4.02
N ILE A 9 -6.37 -6.23 2.74
CA ILE A 9 -6.04 -7.17 1.68
C ILE A 9 -4.64 -6.83 1.18
N PHE A 10 -3.71 -7.75 1.41
CA PHE A 10 -2.37 -7.69 0.85
C PHE A 10 -2.37 -8.46 -0.46
N LYS A 11 -1.85 -7.88 -1.54
CA LYS A 11 -1.86 -8.50 -2.87
C LYS A 11 -0.44 -8.54 -3.43
N GLN A 12 0.00 -9.73 -3.81
CA GLN A 12 1.23 -9.93 -4.59
C GLN A 12 0.94 -9.68 -6.08
N GLU A 13 1.93 -9.23 -6.84
CA GLU A 13 1.79 -8.89 -8.26
C GLU A 13 1.23 -10.05 -9.12
N TYR A 14 1.54 -11.30 -8.76
CA TYR A 14 1.10 -12.50 -9.47
C TYR A 14 -0.25 -13.07 -8.99
N GLY A 15 -1.04 -12.30 -8.25
CA GLY A 15 -2.44 -12.61 -7.96
C GLY A 15 -2.73 -13.36 -6.66
N ASN A 16 -1.71 -13.66 -5.84
CA ASN A 16 -1.95 -14.14 -4.48
C ASN A 16 -2.46 -12.99 -3.62
N GLU A 17 -3.52 -13.24 -2.86
CA GLU A 17 -4.06 -12.29 -1.89
C GLU A 17 -4.11 -12.91 -0.49
N LEU A 18 -3.75 -12.12 0.51
CA LEU A 18 -3.98 -12.42 1.91
C LEU A 18 -5.01 -11.44 2.46
N LEU A 19 -6.13 -11.95 2.96
CA LEU A 19 -7.19 -11.18 3.59
C LEU A 19 -7.05 -11.33 5.11
N VAL A 20 -6.88 -10.20 5.81
CA VAL A 20 -6.84 -10.17 7.27
C VAL A 20 -7.95 -9.27 7.77
N ASN A 21 -8.82 -9.77 8.65
CA ASN A 21 -9.88 -8.95 9.23
C ASN A 21 -9.26 -7.72 9.92
N GLN A 22 -9.71 -6.52 9.57
CA GLN A 22 -9.15 -5.26 10.03
C GLN A 22 -9.20 -5.09 11.56
N ALA A 23 -10.10 -5.78 12.26
CA ALA A 23 -10.13 -5.81 13.73
C ALA A 23 -8.85 -6.38 14.34
N HIS A 24 -8.09 -7.18 13.57
CA HIS A 24 -6.80 -7.75 13.95
C HIS A 24 -5.60 -6.93 13.47
N VAL A 25 -5.82 -5.81 12.77
CA VAL A 25 -4.76 -5.03 12.13
C VAL A 25 -4.61 -3.65 12.76
N GLY A 26 -3.43 -3.38 13.32
CA GLY A 26 -3.04 -2.04 13.76
C GLY A 26 -2.06 -1.40 12.77
N ILE A 27 -2.46 -0.31 12.12
CA ILE A 27 -1.60 0.41 11.17
C ILE A 27 -0.82 1.49 11.92
N ARG A 28 0.50 1.57 11.67
CA ARG A 28 1.36 2.63 12.19
C ARG A 28 2.19 3.23 11.07
N THR A 29 1.98 4.50 10.80
CA THR A 29 2.86 5.29 9.93
C THR A 29 4.14 5.63 10.69
N LYS A 30 5.26 5.57 9.99
CA LYS A 30 6.58 5.99 10.44
C LYS A 30 7.05 7.15 9.54
N GLU A 31 8.19 7.73 9.88
CA GLU A 31 8.84 8.73 9.03
C GLU A 31 9.17 8.14 7.65
N ASP A 32 9.38 9.02 6.67
CA ASP A 32 9.80 8.68 5.29
C ASP A 32 8.86 7.76 4.49
N GLY A 33 7.56 7.78 4.81
CA GLY A 33 6.56 6.99 4.10
C GLY A 33 6.63 5.49 4.40
N MET A 34 7.35 5.09 5.45
CA MET A 34 7.28 3.73 5.95
C MET A 34 6.00 3.50 6.76
N MET A 35 5.42 2.32 6.63
CA MET A 35 4.25 1.89 7.40
C MET A 35 4.50 0.50 7.98
N SER A 36 3.92 0.25 9.14
CA SER A 36 3.88 -1.09 9.73
C SER A 36 2.45 -1.52 9.99
N PHE A 37 2.08 -2.69 9.45
CA PHE A 37 0.83 -3.38 9.71
C PHE A 37 1.07 -4.41 10.80
N ASN A 38 0.55 -4.15 11.99
CA ASN A 38 0.72 -4.97 13.17
C ASN A 38 -0.45 -5.93 13.28
N LEU A 39 -0.21 -7.21 13.00
CA LEU A 39 -1.24 -8.24 12.95
C LEU A 39 -1.28 -8.95 14.30
N ARG A 40 -2.44 -8.91 14.97
CA ARG A 40 -2.74 -9.62 16.22
C ARG A 40 -3.85 -10.63 15.95
N VAL A 41 -3.45 -11.83 15.59
CA VAL A 41 -4.33 -12.85 15.00
C VAL A 41 -4.44 -14.09 15.88
N PRO A 42 -5.49 -14.89 15.71
CA PRO A 42 -5.56 -16.24 16.25
C PRO A 42 -4.32 -17.07 15.88
N LYS A 43 -3.89 -17.94 16.80
CA LYS A 43 -2.65 -18.72 16.67
C LYS A 43 -2.64 -19.66 15.46
N ASP A 44 -3.80 -20.16 15.07
CA ASP A 44 -3.98 -21.04 13.92
C ASP A 44 -3.78 -20.30 12.58
N GLN A 45 -3.85 -18.97 12.55
CA GLN A 45 -3.68 -18.18 11.32
C GLN A 45 -2.26 -17.69 11.09
N ILE A 46 -1.41 -17.65 12.13
CA ILE A 46 -0.11 -16.97 12.06
C ILE A 46 0.86 -17.64 11.07
N SER A 47 0.84 -18.97 10.96
CA SER A 47 1.71 -19.73 10.06
C SER A 47 1.44 -19.40 8.59
N ASP A 48 0.17 -19.26 8.22
CA ASP A 48 -0.25 -18.97 6.85
C ASP A 48 0.10 -17.52 6.48
N ILE A 49 -0.12 -16.60 7.42
CA ILE A 49 0.27 -15.19 7.28
C ILE A 49 1.79 -15.06 7.13
N GLU A 50 2.56 -15.74 7.97
CA GLU A 50 4.02 -15.72 7.89
C GLU A 50 4.51 -16.29 6.56
N SER A 51 3.95 -17.43 6.13
CA SER A 51 4.31 -18.08 4.87
C SER A 51 4.01 -17.20 3.66
N TYR A 52 2.87 -16.50 3.67
CA TYR A 52 2.53 -15.52 2.64
C TYR A 52 3.60 -14.44 2.51
N PHE A 53 3.98 -13.78 3.62
CA PHE A 53 4.97 -12.71 3.57
C PHE A 53 6.41 -13.19 3.32
N LYS A 54 6.76 -14.41 3.75
CA LYS A 54 8.05 -15.04 3.41
C LYS A 54 8.19 -15.35 1.91
N GLY A 55 7.08 -15.38 1.17
CA GLY A 55 7.07 -15.53 -0.28
C GLY A 55 7.58 -14.30 -1.05
N PHE A 56 7.70 -13.14 -0.41
CA PHE A 56 8.17 -11.91 -1.02
C PHE A 56 9.69 -11.79 -0.98
N LYS A 57 10.27 -11.24 -2.05
CA LYS A 57 11.63 -10.69 -2.06
C LYS A 57 11.62 -9.29 -1.42
N ILE A 58 12.80 -8.83 -0.98
CA ILE A 58 12.96 -7.50 -0.39
C ILE A 58 13.97 -6.71 -1.24
N PRO A 59 13.60 -5.54 -1.79
CA PRO A 59 12.24 -5.02 -1.95
C PRO A 59 11.48 -5.75 -3.07
N GLU A 60 10.17 -5.94 -2.88
CA GLU A 60 9.22 -6.40 -3.91
C GLU A 60 7.96 -5.51 -3.86
N PRO A 61 7.32 -5.17 -5.00
CA PRO A 61 6.05 -4.45 -5.00
C PRO A 61 4.95 -5.23 -4.28
N ILE A 62 4.13 -4.52 -3.52
CA ILE A 62 2.94 -5.04 -2.86
C ILE A 62 1.82 -4.01 -2.95
N LEU A 63 0.60 -4.47 -3.24
CA LEU A 63 -0.60 -3.64 -3.16
C LEU A 63 -1.32 -3.92 -1.85
N ILE A 64 -1.80 -2.87 -1.20
CA ILE A 64 -2.56 -2.97 0.03
C ILE A 64 -3.89 -2.28 -0.16
N ASP A 65 -4.98 -2.99 0.09
CA ASP A 65 -6.34 -2.48 -0.04
C ASP A 65 -7.05 -2.62 1.31
N ILE A 66 -7.50 -1.50 1.86
CA ILE A 66 -8.11 -1.45 3.19
C ILE A 66 -9.61 -1.26 2.98
N ALA A 67 -10.41 -2.22 3.44
CA ALA A 67 -11.87 -2.16 3.35
C ALA A 67 -12.40 -1.86 1.93
N CYS A 68 -11.71 -2.35 0.89
CA CYS A 68 -12.05 -2.12 -0.51
C CYS A 68 -12.10 -0.63 -0.92
N THR A 69 -11.29 0.22 -0.28
CA THR A 69 -11.21 1.66 -0.58
C THR A 69 -10.26 2.00 -1.73
N GLY A 70 -9.46 1.04 -2.18
CA GLY A 70 -8.50 1.22 -3.27
C GLY A 70 -7.12 0.67 -2.92
N ASN A 71 -6.27 0.52 -3.93
CA ASN A 71 -4.92 -0.03 -3.75
C ASN A 71 -3.92 1.07 -3.40
N ILE A 72 -3.22 0.89 -2.28
CA ILE A 72 -2.02 1.62 -1.91
C ILE A 72 -0.82 0.86 -2.49
N HIS A 73 -0.02 1.53 -3.31
CA HIS A 73 1.18 0.98 -3.90
C HIS A 73 2.34 1.10 -2.92
N CYS A 74 2.99 -0.01 -2.58
CA CYS A 74 4.09 -0.04 -1.64
C CYS A 74 5.23 -0.94 -2.12
N TYR A 75 6.41 -0.75 -1.54
CA TYR A 75 7.46 -1.76 -1.49
C TYR A 75 7.40 -2.53 -0.17
N PHE A 76 7.37 -3.86 -0.23
CA PHE A 76 7.56 -4.72 0.92
C PHE A 76 8.98 -4.57 1.47
N LYS A 77 9.12 -4.39 2.78
CA LYS A 77 10.40 -4.19 3.48
C LYS A 77 10.73 -5.29 4.48
N GLY A 78 9.85 -6.26 4.67
CA GLY A 78 10.07 -7.40 5.55
C GLY A 78 9.02 -7.54 6.65
N ILE A 79 9.17 -8.61 7.44
CA ILE A 79 8.35 -8.93 8.61
C ILE A 79 9.22 -9.01 9.87
N SER A 80 8.63 -8.70 11.02
CA SER A 80 9.25 -9.01 12.31
C SER A 80 9.22 -10.52 12.59
N PRO A 81 10.05 -11.03 13.52
CA PRO A 81 9.81 -12.33 14.12
C PRO A 81 8.39 -12.44 14.70
N ILE A 82 7.84 -13.65 14.72
CA ILE A 82 6.57 -13.94 15.39
C ILE A 82 6.77 -13.83 16.91
N ILE A 83 5.82 -13.18 17.59
CA ILE A 83 5.72 -13.16 19.04
C ILE A 83 4.46 -13.91 19.46
N GLU A 84 4.64 -15.04 20.13
CA GLU A 84 3.56 -15.83 20.70
C GLU A 84 3.08 -15.23 22.04
N LYS A 85 1.77 -15.05 22.20
CA LYS A 85 1.11 -14.69 23.47
C LYS A 85 0.15 -15.80 23.89
N PRO A 86 -0.40 -15.81 25.12
CA PRO A 86 -1.36 -16.84 25.54
C PRO A 86 -2.56 -16.95 24.58
N ASP A 87 -3.11 -15.80 24.18
CA ASP A 87 -4.40 -15.73 23.47
C ASP A 87 -4.29 -15.43 21.96
N TYR A 88 -3.12 -14.97 21.49
CA TYR A 88 -2.91 -14.56 20.10
C TYR A 88 -1.44 -14.66 19.70
N SER A 89 -1.16 -14.57 18.40
CA SER A 89 0.19 -14.38 17.87
C SER A 89 0.32 -13.02 17.21
N PHE A 90 1.53 -12.47 17.23
CA PHE A 90 1.83 -11.15 16.70
C PHE A 90 2.92 -11.22 15.64
N ILE A 91 2.69 -10.51 14.52
CA ILE A 91 3.69 -10.27 13.49
C ILE A 91 3.50 -8.85 12.95
N SER A 92 4.60 -8.14 12.67
CA SER A 92 4.58 -6.81 12.08
C SER A 92 5.10 -6.87 10.65
N VAL A 93 4.31 -6.38 9.69
CA VAL A 93 4.65 -6.28 8.27
C VAL A 93 5.08 -4.85 7.98
N THR A 94 6.30 -4.63 7.50
CA THR A 94 6.79 -3.30 7.17
C THR A 94 6.78 -3.09 5.66
N VAL A 95 6.25 -1.95 5.24
CA VAL A 95 6.20 -1.52 3.84
C VAL A 95 6.62 -0.06 3.74
N GLN A 96 6.94 0.38 2.53
CA GLN A 96 7.19 1.78 2.20
C GLN A 96 6.26 2.20 1.07
N GLU A 97 5.45 3.23 1.29
CA GLU A 97 4.58 3.77 0.27
C GLU A 97 5.40 4.30 -0.90
N LEU A 98 4.95 3.96 -2.11
CA LEU A 98 5.42 4.58 -3.34
C LEU A 98 4.79 5.97 -3.41
N LYS A 99 5.51 7.01 -2.96
CA LYS A 99 5.10 8.38 -3.24
C LYS A 99 5.06 8.53 -4.75
N GLN A 100 3.87 8.73 -5.31
CA GLN A 100 3.78 9.33 -6.63
C GLN A 100 4.35 10.73 -6.48
N GLU A 101 5.44 11.02 -7.17
CA GLU A 101 5.79 12.41 -7.43
C GLU A 101 4.59 12.99 -8.17
N ILE A 102 3.88 13.91 -7.51
CA ILE A 102 2.96 14.79 -8.21
C ILE A 102 3.91 15.60 -9.10
N VAL A 103 3.98 15.25 -10.38
CA VAL A 103 4.57 16.16 -11.36
C VAL A 103 3.57 17.31 -11.41
N ASP A 104 3.88 18.40 -10.70
CA ASP A 104 3.19 19.66 -10.93
C ASP A 104 3.46 20.02 -12.40
N GLU A 105 2.54 19.65 -13.30
CA GLU A 105 2.48 20.20 -14.65
C GLU A 105 2.05 21.68 -14.56
N GLU A 106 2.87 22.52 -13.93
CA GLU A 106 2.96 23.92 -14.32
C GLU A 106 3.93 24.00 -15.52
N GLN A 107 3.56 23.32 -16.61
CA GLN A 107 4.08 23.73 -17.92
C GLN A 107 3.47 25.09 -18.21
N GLU A 108 4.31 26.12 -18.08
CA GLU A 108 4.14 27.41 -18.71
C GLU A 108 3.56 27.23 -20.12
N ILE A 109 2.26 27.45 -20.27
CA ILE A 109 1.73 27.85 -21.56
C ILE A 109 2.19 29.29 -21.71
N GLY A 110 3.44 29.46 -22.15
CA GLY A 110 3.90 30.68 -22.75
C GLY A 110 2.96 30.98 -23.89
N ILE A 111 2.00 31.87 -23.65
CA ILE A 111 1.25 32.53 -24.69
C ILE A 111 2.23 33.57 -25.23
N PRO A 112 2.90 33.40 -26.39
CA PRO A 112 3.43 34.56 -27.05
C PRO A 112 2.21 35.42 -27.38
N ALA A 113 2.13 36.60 -26.76
CA ALA A 113 1.17 37.62 -27.13
C ALA A 113 1.36 37.86 -28.64
N HIS A 114 0.46 37.30 -29.44
CA HIS A 114 0.44 37.52 -30.87
C HIS A 114 0.12 39.00 -31.06
N GLU A 115 1.12 39.78 -31.48
CA GLU A 115 0.87 41.11 -32.03
C GLU A 115 -0.14 40.94 -33.17
N CYS A 116 -1.30 41.59 -33.02
CA CYS A 116 -2.30 41.69 -34.08
C CYS A 116 -1.71 42.49 -35.24
N VAL A 117 -1.06 41.78 -36.17
CA VAL A 117 -0.75 42.29 -37.50
C VAL A 117 -2.05 42.28 -38.32
N GLY A 118 -2.35 43.44 -38.90
CA GLY A 118 -3.66 43.78 -39.45
C GLY A 118 -4.19 42.88 -40.56
N CYS A 119 -5.49 42.64 -40.49
CA CYS A 119 -6.29 42.28 -41.67
C CYS A 119 -6.78 43.58 -42.31
N GLY A 120 -6.24 43.91 -43.48
CA GLY A 120 -6.80 44.93 -44.37
C GLY A 120 -7.89 44.36 -45.28
N LEU A 121 -8.69 45.30 -45.82
CA LEU A 121 -9.59 45.23 -47.01
C LEU A 121 -11.01 44.66 -46.80
N HIS A 122 -11.98 45.56 -46.63
CA HIS A 122 -12.92 45.97 -47.69
C HIS A 122 -13.52 47.34 -47.37
#